data_AF-A0A5J4S669-F1
#
_entry.id   AF-A0A5J4S669-F1
#
_cell.length_a   1.000
_cell.length_b   1.000
_cell.length_c   1.000
_cell.angle_alpha   90.00
_cell.angle_beta   90.00
_cell.angle_gamma   90.00
#
_symmetry.space_group_name_H-M   'P 1'
#
loop_
_entity.id
_entity.type
_entity.pdbx_description
1 polymer ?
#
loop_
_entity_poly.entity_id
_entity_poly.type
_entity_poly.pdbx_seq_one_letter_code
_entity_poly.pdbx_strand_id
1 'polypeptide(L)'
;MIIENIVSINGEDGMLCDAIGNEKGIIITVPKDIEWQDYEIELEKCKDWKSNINFKVSNFPKGIDKGDKCYVVHRGIIKGWQPIVGFETKDFECTTTARAWTGKFIVRSGKFHYMEKEVPMKGFQGFRYTDCKF
;
A
#
# COMPACT_ATOMS: atom_id res chain seq x y z
N MET A 1 -11.99 -29.68 26.61
CA MET A 1 -11.19 -30.91 26.37
C MET A 1 -11.48 -31.35 24.95
N ILE A 2 -10.57 -31.47 23.99
CA ILE A 2 -9.11 -31.31 23.92
C ILE A 2 -8.84 -30.76 22.50
N ILE A 3 -7.84 -29.89 22.39
CA ILE A 3 -7.24 -29.45 21.12
C ILE A 3 -6.41 -30.61 20.58
N GLU A 4 -6.58 -31.01 19.31
CA GLU A 4 -5.49 -31.67 18.59
C GLU A 4 -5.27 -31.03 17.22
N ASN A 5 -4.08 -30.45 17.08
CA ASN A 5 -3.43 -30.06 15.85
C ASN A 5 -3.19 -31.31 14.97
N ILE A 6 -3.47 -31.20 13.66
CA ILE A 6 -2.70 -31.96 12.67
C ILE A 6 -2.15 -30.95 11.66
N VAL A 7 -0.87 -30.67 11.83
CA VAL A 7 0.00 -30.09 10.81
C VAL A 7 0.30 -31.19 9.80
N SER A 8 -0.05 -30.98 8.54
CA SER A 8 0.60 -31.66 7.41
C SER A 8 1.23 -30.59 6.53
N ILE A 9 2.52 -30.41 6.73
CA ILE A 9 3.43 -29.73 5.81
C ILE A 9 3.80 -30.74 4.72
N ASN A 10 3.41 -30.46 3.48
CA ASN A 10 4.05 -30.96 2.27
C ASN A 10 3.91 -29.88 1.20
N GLY A 11 5.02 -29.57 0.54
CA GLY A 11 5.29 -28.30 -0.10
C GLY A 11 4.46 -27.98 -1.33
N GLU A 12 4.25 -26.68 -1.53
CA GLU A 12 4.74 -25.91 -2.67
C GLU A 12 4.64 -24.42 -2.28
N ASP A 13 5.69 -23.65 -2.57
CA ASP A 13 5.78 -22.24 -2.26
C ASP A 13 4.61 -21.45 -2.89
N GLY A 14 3.85 -20.74 -2.05
CA GLY A 14 2.94 -19.69 -2.50
C GLY A 14 1.46 -19.93 -2.25
N MET A 15 1.03 -19.89 -1.00
CA MET A 15 -0.29 -19.37 -0.60
C MET A 15 -0.36 -19.42 0.94
N LEU A 16 0.00 -18.31 1.58
CA LEU A 16 -0.06 -18.17 3.03
C LEU A 16 -0.76 -16.85 3.34
N CYS A 17 -2.01 -16.71 2.88
CA CYS A 17 -2.86 -15.57 3.18
C CYS A 17 -4.27 -15.95 3.66
N ASP A 18 -4.66 -17.23 3.64
CA ASP A 18 -6.03 -17.65 3.93
C ASP A 18 -6.20 -18.35 5.29
N ALA A 19 -5.75 -17.71 6.37
CA ALA A 19 -6.21 -18.07 7.72
C ALA A 19 -6.05 -16.89 8.69
N ILE A 20 -7.16 -16.20 8.96
CA ILE A 20 -7.35 -15.23 10.05
C ILE A 20 -6.56 -13.91 9.88
N GLY A 21 -6.97 -13.04 8.95
CA GLY A 21 -6.32 -11.73 8.76
C GLY A 21 -7.29 -10.59 8.97
N ASN A 22 -7.14 -9.85 10.08
CA ASN A 22 -7.75 -8.54 10.28
C ASN A 22 -7.47 -7.67 9.03
N GLU A 23 -8.48 -7.08 8.36
CA GLU A 23 -8.27 -6.28 7.12
C GLU A 23 -7.71 -4.90 7.44
N LYS A 24 -6.62 -4.89 8.21
CA LYS A 24 -5.88 -3.69 8.53
C LYS A 24 -5.29 -3.13 7.26
N GLY A 25 -5.43 -1.83 7.14
CA GLY A 25 -4.83 -1.11 6.05
C GLY A 25 -4.66 0.34 6.41
N ILE A 26 -4.10 1.03 5.44
CA ILE A 26 -4.03 2.48 5.47
C ILE A 26 -4.65 3.04 4.22
N ILE A 27 -5.06 4.29 4.32
CA ILE A 27 -5.56 5.07 3.21
C ILE A 27 -4.61 6.24 3.02
N ILE A 28 -4.25 6.52 1.78
CA ILE A 28 -3.48 7.70 1.38
C ILE A 28 -4.28 8.52 0.37
N THR A 29 -3.89 9.78 0.17
CA THR A 29 -4.48 10.64 -0.86
C THR A 29 -3.44 11.01 -1.90
N VAL A 30 -3.77 10.80 -3.17
CA VAL A 30 -3.03 11.38 -4.29
C VAL A 30 -3.45 12.85 -4.44
N PRO A 31 -2.50 13.80 -4.46
CA PRO A 31 -2.78 15.21 -4.68
C PRO A 31 -3.65 15.47 -5.92
N LYS A 32 -4.52 16.49 -5.84
CA LYS A 32 -5.55 16.78 -6.86
C LYS A 32 -5.00 17.25 -8.22
N ASP A 33 -3.77 17.76 -8.19
CA ASP A 33 -2.97 18.26 -9.31
C ASP A 33 -2.25 17.14 -10.07
N ILE A 34 -2.23 15.92 -9.53
CA ILE A 34 -1.83 14.73 -10.27
C ILE A 34 -3.07 14.17 -10.97
N GLU A 35 -3.02 14.06 -12.30
CA GLU A 35 -4.08 13.39 -13.05
C GLU A 35 -4.04 11.88 -12.80
N TRP A 36 -5.22 11.25 -12.78
CA TRP A 36 -5.32 9.82 -12.43
C TRP A 36 -4.57 8.96 -13.44
N GLN A 37 -4.62 9.31 -14.72
CA GLN A 37 -3.94 8.61 -15.81
C GLN A 37 -2.42 8.57 -15.62
N ASP A 38 -1.82 9.67 -15.15
CA ASP A 38 -0.38 9.71 -14.86
C ASP A 38 -0.03 8.77 -13.70
N TYR A 39 -0.89 8.73 -12.68
CA TYR A 39 -0.74 7.80 -11.57
C TYR A 39 -0.94 6.34 -12.02
N GLU A 40 -1.86 6.05 -12.94
CA GLU A 40 -2.06 4.72 -13.53
C GLU A 40 -0.83 4.21 -14.29
N ILE A 41 -0.09 5.09 -14.96
CA ILE A 41 1.19 4.73 -15.59
C ILE A 41 2.19 4.21 -14.54
N GLU A 42 2.24 4.81 -13.36
CA GLU A 42 3.10 4.34 -12.26
C GLU A 42 2.60 3.01 -11.68
N LEU A 43 1.27 2.85 -11.55
CA LEU A 43 0.66 1.57 -11.14
C LEU A 43 1.02 0.44 -12.10
N GLU A 44 0.97 0.71 -13.40
CA GLU A 44 1.29 -0.26 -14.45
C GLU A 44 2.77 -0.68 -14.42
N LYS A 45 3.69 0.26 -14.18
CA LYS A 45 5.15 -0.02 -14.07
C LYS A 45 5.52 -0.91 -12.88
N CYS A 46 4.73 -0.92 -11.81
CA CYS A 46 5.00 -1.73 -10.62
C CYS A 46 4.15 -2.99 -10.51
N LYS A 47 3.25 -3.26 -11.47
CA LYS A 47 2.29 -4.37 -11.39
C LYS A 47 2.93 -5.76 -11.28
N ASP A 48 4.15 -5.91 -11.79
CA ASP A 48 4.88 -7.17 -11.89
C ASP A 48 5.91 -7.38 -10.78
N TRP A 49 5.83 -6.56 -9.72
CA TRP A 49 6.70 -6.61 -8.54
C TRP A 49 8.17 -6.22 -8.77
N LYS A 50 8.54 -5.74 -9.96
CA LYS A 50 9.93 -5.33 -10.26
C LYS A 50 10.24 -3.87 -9.90
N SER A 51 9.21 -3.05 -9.75
CA SER A 51 9.32 -1.63 -9.38
C SER A 51 8.43 -1.32 -8.19
N ASN A 52 8.70 -0.20 -7.50
CA ASN A 52 7.96 0.21 -6.31
C ASN A 52 7.40 1.62 -6.46
N ILE A 53 6.21 1.85 -5.87
CA ILE A 53 5.64 3.18 -5.65
C ILE A 53 5.86 3.57 -4.19
N ASN A 54 6.51 4.70 -3.99
CA ASN A 54 6.85 5.22 -2.66
C ASN A 54 5.89 6.36 -2.28
N PHE A 55 5.34 6.30 -1.07
CA PHE A 55 4.56 7.38 -0.50
C PHE A 55 5.26 7.94 0.74
N LYS A 56 5.66 9.22 0.68
CA LYS A 56 6.40 9.88 1.77
C LYS A 56 5.50 10.12 2.98
N VAL A 57 6.00 9.80 4.16
CA VAL A 57 5.32 10.01 5.44
C VAL A 57 6.25 10.64 6.47
N SER A 58 5.69 11.34 7.45
CA SER A 58 6.45 11.89 8.58
C SER A 58 6.89 10.79 9.56
N ASN A 59 6.04 9.78 9.75
CA ASN A 59 6.28 8.61 10.60
C ASN A 59 5.70 7.37 9.94
N PHE A 60 6.25 6.19 10.22
CA PHE A 60 5.66 4.95 9.76
C PHE A 60 4.35 4.66 10.49
N PRO A 61 3.35 4.07 9.80
CA PRO A 61 2.15 3.56 10.47
C PRO A 61 2.55 2.46 11.46
N LYS A 62 1.92 2.47 12.63
CA LYS A 62 2.13 1.46 13.67
C LYS A 62 1.11 0.34 13.51
N GLY A 63 1.55 -0.91 13.64
CA GLY A 63 0.67 -2.08 13.55
C GLY A 63 0.12 -2.32 12.14
N ILE A 64 0.86 -1.87 11.13
CA ILE A 64 0.65 -2.17 9.71
C ILE A 64 1.90 -2.91 9.24
N ASP A 65 1.68 -4.04 8.57
CA ASP A 65 2.73 -4.97 8.17
C ASP A 65 2.81 -5.11 6.65
N LYS A 66 3.84 -5.81 6.16
CA LYS A 66 3.92 -6.17 4.74
C LYS A 66 2.78 -7.13 4.39
N GLY A 67 2.15 -6.91 3.25
CA GLY A 67 0.95 -7.62 2.82
C GLY A 67 -0.34 -6.86 3.13
N ASP A 68 -0.33 -5.92 4.09
CA ASP A 68 -1.50 -5.09 4.37
C ASP A 68 -1.85 -4.17 3.20
N LYS A 69 -3.11 -3.75 3.16
CA LYS A 69 -3.64 -2.95 2.05
C LYS A 69 -3.31 -1.47 2.24
N CYS A 70 -2.91 -0.82 1.15
CA CYS A 70 -2.85 0.63 1.06
C CYS A 70 -3.84 1.13 0.00
N TYR A 71 -4.93 1.71 0.48
CA TYR A 71 -5.98 2.30 -0.33
C TYR A 71 -5.59 3.69 -0.82
N VAL A 72 -6.04 4.04 -2.02
CA VAL A 72 -5.71 5.30 -2.69
C VAL A 72 -6.98 6.12 -2.92
N VAL A 73 -7.01 7.30 -2.32
CA VAL A 73 -8.01 8.33 -2.59
C VAL A 73 -7.52 9.25 -3.70
N HIS A 74 -8.36 9.52 -4.69
CA HIS A 74 -8.16 10.55 -5.69
C HIS A 74 -9.45 11.32 -5.91
N ARG A 75 -9.37 12.67 -5.92
CA ARG A 75 -10.51 13.59 -6.12
C ARG A 75 -11.77 13.23 -5.30
N GLY A 76 -11.59 12.79 -4.06
CA GLY A 76 -12.69 12.53 -3.13
C GLY A 76 -13.25 11.10 -3.17
N ILE A 77 -12.63 10.18 -3.91
CA ILE A 77 -13.09 8.79 -4.06
C ILE A 77 -11.93 7.83 -3.82
N ILE A 78 -12.16 6.74 -3.08
CA ILE A 78 -11.21 5.62 -3.00
C ILE A 78 -11.27 4.86 -4.33
N LYS A 79 -10.15 4.85 -5.05
CA LYS A 79 -10.04 4.21 -6.37
C LYS A 79 -9.73 2.73 -6.29
N GLY A 80 -9.05 2.29 -5.24
CA GLY A 80 -8.60 0.92 -5.06
C GLY A 80 -7.44 0.84 -4.08
N TRP A 81 -6.73 -0.29 -4.09
CA TRP A 81 -5.60 -0.53 -3.20
C TRP A 81 -4.46 -1.29 -3.87
N GLN A 82 -3.29 -1.19 -3.25
CA GLN A 82 -2.10 -2.00 -3.53
C GLN A 82 -1.55 -2.59 -2.23
N PRO A 83 -0.89 -3.76 -2.28
CA PRO A 83 -0.23 -4.31 -1.10
C PRO A 83 0.99 -3.48 -0.71
N ILE A 84 1.18 -3.33 0.60
CA ILE A 84 2.39 -2.75 1.17
C ILE A 84 3.49 -3.80 1.13
N VAL A 85 4.64 -3.46 0.56
CA VAL A 85 5.80 -4.35 0.45
C VAL A 85 6.93 -3.96 1.40
N GLY A 86 6.82 -2.80 2.04
CA GLY A 86 7.73 -2.41 3.10
C GLY A 86 7.63 -0.95 3.52
N PHE A 87 8.55 -0.62 4.41
CA PHE A 87 8.77 0.71 4.94
C PHE A 87 10.25 0.99 4.87
N GLU A 88 10.61 2.11 4.26
CA GLU A 88 12.01 2.42 4.01
C GLU A 88 12.30 3.84 4.48
N THR A 89 13.45 3.99 5.14
CA THR A 89 14.06 5.31 5.32
C THR A 89 15.13 5.42 4.27
N LYS A 90 15.00 6.39 3.36
CA LYS A 90 15.97 6.59 2.28
C LYS A 90 16.43 8.03 2.28
N ASP A 91 17.73 8.15 2.06
CA ASP A 91 18.40 9.39 1.72
C ASP A 91 18.79 9.29 0.26
N PHE A 92 18.29 10.19 -0.57
CA PHE A 92 18.77 10.31 -1.94
C PHE A 92 19.04 11.76 -2.28
N GLU A 93 20.10 11.99 -3.02
CA GLU A 93 20.40 13.31 -3.55
C GLU A 93 19.71 13.47 -4.90
N CYS A 94 18.90 14.51 -5.05
CA CYS A 94 18.30 14.82 -6.34
C CYS A 94 19.41 15.31 -7.28
N THR A 95 19.76 14.50 -8.27
CA THR A 95 20.82 14.77 -9.26
C THR A 95 20.64 16.09 -9.99
N THR A 96 19.40 16.59 -10.12
CA THR A 96 19.09 17.86 -10.79
C THR A 96 19.24 19.09 -9.88
N THR A 97 19.07 18.95 -8.56
CA THR A 97 19.00 20.11 -7.63
C THR A 97 20.01 20.05 -6.49
N ALA A 98 20.80 18.97 -6.40
CA ALA A 98 21.72 18.66 -5.30
C ALA A 98 21.07 18.70 -3.90
N ARG A 99 19.73 18.59 -3.83
CA ARG A 99 19.02 18.55 -2.54
C ARG A 99 18.96 17.12 -2.01
N ALA A 100 19.40 16.94 -0.77
CA ALA A 100 19.24 15.70 -0.03
C ALA A 100 17.78 15.52 0.37
N TRP A 101 17.15 14.47 -0.16
CA TRP A 101 15.83 14.03 0.20
C TRP A 101 15.96 12.89 1.20
N THR A 102 15.86 13.27 2.48
CA THR A 102 15.71 12.33 3.59
C THR A 102 14.23 12.15 3.90
N GLY A 103 13.81 10.90 4.10
CA GLY A 103 12.44 10.65 4.51
C GLY A 103 12.10 9.20 4.77
N LYS A 104 10.93 9.02 5.38
CA LYS A 104 10.27 7.75 5.59
C LYS A 104 9.26 7.53 4.47
N PHE A 105 9.25 6.35 3.89
CA PHE A 105 8.39 6.00 2.77
C PHE A 105 7.64 4.70 3.05
N ILE A 106 6.37 4.69 2.71
CA ILE A 106 5.57 3.48 2.57
C ILE A 106 5.77 2.99 1.14
N VAL A 107 6.20 1.73 1.01
CA VAL A 107 6.56 1.13 -0.26
C VAL A 107 5.49 0.15 -0.67
N ARG A 108 5.02 0.27 -1.91
CA ARG A 108 3.94 -0.55 -2.48
C ARG A 108 4.36 -1.06 -3.85
N SER A 109 3.88 -2.23 -4.21
CA SER A 109 4.14 -2.86 -5.50
C SER A 109 3.05 -3.85 -5.84
N GLY A 110 3.12 -4.48 -7.01
CA GLY A 110 2.13 -5.43 -7.48
C GLY A 110 0.89 -4.78 -8.09
N LYS A 111 -0.03 -5.64 -8.54
CA LYS A 111 -1.26 -5.23 -9.23
C LYS A 111 -2.10 -4.29 -8.36
N PHE A 112 -2.62 -3.22 -8.97
CA PHE A 112 -3.62 -2.38 -8.32
C PHE A 112 -5.00 -3.03 -8.41
N HIS A 113 -5.68 -3.08 -7.27
CA HIS A 113 -7.02 -3.66 -7.14
C HIS A 113 -8.03 -2.52 -7.06
N TYR A 114 -8.67 -2.22 -8.19
CA TYR A 114 -9.70 -1.19 -8.26
C TYR A 114 -10.92 -1.55 -7.39
N MET A 115 -11.54 -0.54 -6.80
CA MET A 115 -12.83 -0.71 -6.14
C MET A 115 -13.91 -0.97 -7.19
N GLU A 116 -14.81 -1.92 -6.92
CA GLU A 116 -15.97 -2.18 -7.78
C GLU A 116 -17.04 -1.09 -7.67
N LYS A 117 -17.08 -0.40 -6.52
CA LYS A 117 -18.04 0.66 -6.20
C LYS A 117 -17.31 1.93 -5.81
N GLU A 118 -17.92 3.07 -6.10
CA GLU A 118 -17.40 4.34 -5.62
C GLU A 118 -17.55 4.44 -4.11
N VAL A 119 -16.44 4.65 -3.41
CA VAL A 119 -16.42 4.90 -1.97
C VAL A 119 -15.96 6.33 -1.73
N PRO A 120 -16.88 7.26 -1.37
CA PRO A 120 -16.53 8.65 -1.13
C PRO A 120 -15.61 8.79 0.10
N MET A 121 -14.50 9.51 -0.06
CA MET A 121 -13.62 9.89 1.03
C MET A 121 -12.93 11.22 0.75
N LYS A 122 -13.14 12.20 1.63
CA LYS A 122 -12.45 13.50 1.55
C LYS A 122 -10.94 13.28 1.65
N GLY A 123 -10.18 13.89 0.73
CA GLY A 123 -8.73 13.85 0.74
C GLY A 123 -8.10 14.47 2.00
N PHE A 124 -6.92 14.00 2.35
CA PHE A 124 -6.15 14.43 3.53
C PHE A 124 -4.65 14.32 3.25
N GLN A 125 -3.82 14.88 4.12
CA GLN A 125 -2.36 14.72 4.06
C GLN A 125 -1.90 13.59 4.98
N GLY A 126 -0.90 12.82 4.55
CA GLY A 126 -0.39 11.66 5.28
C GLY A 126 -1.24 10.41 5.02
N PHE A 127 -1.43 9.60 6.06
CA PHE A 127 -2.18 8.35 6.00
C PHE A 127 -3.22 8.28 7.13
N ARG A 128 -4.26 7.46 6.93
CA ARG A 128 -5.24 7.11 7.97
C ARG A 128 -5.37 5.59 8.06
N TYR A 129 -5.56 5.06 9.26
CA TYR A 129 -5.83 3.63 9.45
C TYR A 129 -7.25 3.28 9.03
N THR A 130 -7.44 2.04 8.59
CA THR A 130 -8.75 1.44 8.33
C THR A 130 -8.71 -0.02 8.69
N ASP A 131 -9.79 -0.50 9.30
CA ASP A 131 -10.08 -1.92 9.50
C ASP A 131 -11.28 -2.36 8.63
N CYS A 132 -11.80 -1.43 7.80
CA CYS A 132 -12.98 -1.63 6.99
C CYS A 132 -12.68 -2.41 5.72
N LYS A 133 -13.60 -3.32 5.38
CA LYS A 133 -13.75 -3.86 4.04
C LYS A 133 -14.54 -2.85 3.21
N PHE A 134 -14.03 -2.46 2.06
CA PHE A 134 -14.68 -1.55 1.11
C PHE A 134 -15.26 -2.32 -0.07
#